data_AF-A0A1L7RG17-F1
#
_entry.id   AF-A0A1L7RG17-F1
#
_cell.length_a   1.000
_cell.length_b   1.000
_cell.length_c   1.000
_cell.angle_alpha   90.00
_cell.angle_beta   90.00
_cell.angle_gamma   90.00
#
_symmetry.space_group_name_H-M   'P 1'
#
loop_
_entity.id
_entity.type
_entity.pdbx_description
1 polymer ?
#
loop_
_entity_poly.entity_id
_entity_poly.type
_entity_poly.pdbx_seq_one_letter_code
_entity_poly.pdbx_strand_id
1 'polypeptide(L)'
;MTAANNISAGSRRKTWMALTDYQQRQALRLTLNALSAAATGSPAGVAQVLAEAAAISPGVEDHVAWAAAYLTASLRLTVDPTGQVSRHLTTGRQLRAQTAPAQEGLFT
;
A
#
# COMPACT_ATOMS: atom_id res chain seq x y z
N MET A 1 -25.80 -31.53 -3.17
CA MET A 1 -25.84 -30.12 -2.73
C MET A 1 -24.42 -29.73 -2.36
N THR A 2 -23.76 -28.97 -3.23
CA THR A 2 -22.37 -28.53 -3.08
C THR A 2 -22.28 -27.55 -1.92
N ALA A 3 -21.50 -27.89 -0.89
CA ALA A 3 -21.16 -26.99 0.20
C ALA A 3 -20.40 -25.80 -0.40
N ALA A 4 -21.05 -24.64 -0.44
CA ALA A 4 -20.39 -23.40 -0.78
C ALA A 4 -19.36 -23.12 0.34
N ASN A 5 -18.09 -23.35 0.04
CA ASN A 5 -16.94 -22.91 0.85
C ASN A 5 -16.95 -21.37 0.86
N ASN A 6 -17.85 -20.78 1.62
CA ASN A 6 -17.99 -19.34 1.78
C ASN A 6 -16.93 -18.88 2.79
N ILE A 7 -15.65 -18.94 2.41
CA ILE A 7 -14.61 -18.24 3.14
C ILE A 7 -14.94 -16.76 2.99
N SER A 8 -15.50 -16.17 4.05
CA SER A 8 -15.74 -14.74 4.15
C SER A 8 -14.49 -14.00 3.71
N ALA A 9 -14.64 -13.04 2.80
CA ALA A 9 -13.53 -12.20 2.38
C ALA A 9 -12.85 -11.58 3.62
N GLY A 10 -11.55 -11.79 3.78
CA GLY A 10 -10.76 -11.13 4.84
C GLY A 10 -10.81 -9.60 4.68
N SER A 11 -10.44 -8.86 5.72
CA SER A 11 -10.56 -7.38 5.77
C SER A 11 -9.99 -6.69 4.53
N ARG A 12 -8.80 -7.10 4.07
CA ARG A 12 -8.14 -6.55 2.87
C ARG A 12 -8.91 -6.81 1.57
N ARG A 13 -9.50 -8.00 1.42
CA ARG A 13 -10.32 -8.35 0.26
C ARG A 13 -11.63 -7.56 0.27
N LYS A 14 -12.22 -7.33 1.45
CA LYS A 14 -13.38 -6.43 1.59
C LYS A 14 -13.03 -5.00 1.20
N THR A 15 -11.91 -4.46 1.67
CA THR A 15 -11.44 -3.12 1.28
C THR A 15 -11.22 -3.02 -0.22
N TRP A 16 -10.58 -4.02 -0.86
CA TRP A 16 -10.41 -4.07 -2.31
C TRP A 16 -11.75 -4.09 -3.06
N MET A 17 -12.69 -4.94 -2.64
CA MET A 17 -14.02 -5.04 -3.24
C MET A 17 -14.86 -3.76 -3.07
N ALA A 18 -14.53 -2.91 -2.11
CA ALA A 18 -15.18 -1.61 -1.91
C ALA A 18 -14.61 -0.50 -2.81
N LEU A 19 -13.46 -0.72 -3.47
CA LEU A 19 -12.88 0.23 -4.41
C LEU A 19 -13.62 0.19 -5.75
N THR A 20 -13.82 1.36 -6.35
CA THR A 20 -14.30 1.47 -7.74
C THR A 20 -13.26 0.94 -8.73
N ASP A 21 -13.68 0.60 -9.94
CA ASP A 21 -12.76 0.15 -11.00
C ASP A 21 -11.63 1.14 -11.27
N TYR A 22 -11.92 2.44 -11.20
CA TYR A 22 -10.91 3.48 -11.33
C TYR A 22 -9.90 3.42 -10.17
N GLN A 23 -10.37 3.32 -8.92
CA GLN A 23 -9.52 3.22 -7.74
C GLN A 23 -8.66 1.95 -7.77
N GLN A 24 -9.21 0.82 -8.20
CA GLN A 24 -8.47 -0.43 -8.36
C GLN A 24 -7.34 -0.28 -9.40
N ARG A 25 -7.61 0.32 -10.56
CA ARG A 25 -6.57 0.59 -11.58
C ARG A 25 -5.49 1.52 -11.05
N GLN A 26 -5.85 2.57 -10.31
CA GLN A 26 -4.86 3.47 -9.71
C GLN A 26 -4.05 2.78 -8.62
N ALA A 27 -4.67 1.96 -7.77
CA ALA A 27 -3.98 1.21 -6.73
C ALA A 27 -2.92 0.27 -7.31
N LEU A 28 -3.23 -0.43 -8.41
CA LEU A 28 -2.25 -1.28 -9.10
C LEU A 28 -1.07 -0.47 -9.65
N ARG A 29 -1.35 0.63 -10.36
CA ARG A 29 -0.31 1.52 -10.91
C ARG A 29 0.58 2.09 -9.79
N LEU A 30 -0.02 2.61 -8.73
CA LEU A 30 0.70 3.22 -7.61
C LEU A 30 1.48 2.18 -6.79
N THR A 31 1.01 0.93 -6.71
CA THR A 31 1.79 -0.17 -6.11
C THR A 31 3.10 -0.39 -6.86
N LEU A 32 3.06 -0.43 -8.19
CA LEU A 32 4.26 -0.57 -9.02
C LEU A 32 5.20 0.63 -8.88
N ASN A 33 4.64 1.85 -8.80
CA ASN A 33 5.44 3.07 -8.59
C ASN A 33 6.13 3.08 -7.22
N ALA A 34 5.43 2.66 -6.16
CA ALA A 34 6.01 2.57 -4.82
C ALA A 34 7.15 1.54 -4.77
N LEU A 35 6.95 0.38 -5.39
CA LEU A 35 7.99 -0.64 -5.54
C LEU A 35 9.19 -0.11 -6.32
N SER A 36 8.95 0.60 -7.42
CA SER A 36 10.01 1.19 -8.25
C SER A 36 10.82 2.22 -7.46
N ALA A 37 10.15 3.13 -6.76
CA ALA A 37 10.80 4.15 -5.92
C ALA A 37 11.65 3.51 -4.81
N ALA A 38 11.14 2.47 -4.16
CA ALA A 38 11.88 1.73 -3.14
C ALA A 38 13.09 0.99 -3.72
N ALA A 39 12.94 0.37 -4.91
CA ALA A 39 14.02 -0.31 -5.62
C ALA A 39 15.15 0.63 -6.04
N THR A 40 14.81 1.88 -6.38
CA THR A 40 15.80 2.93 -6.68
C THR A 40 16.36 3.63 -5.43
N GLY A 41 16.01 3.18 -4.22
CA GLY A 41 16.56 3.76 -3.00
C GLY A 41 15.89 5.03 -2.50
N SER A 42 14.63 5.29 -2.87
CA SER A 42 13.94 6.55 -2.57
C SER A 42 12.75 6.38 -1.60
N PRO A 43 12.98 6.45 -0.28
CA PRO A 43 11.91 6.54 0.71
C PRO A 43 10.98 7.76 0.50
N ALA A 44 11.54 8.90 0.09
CA ALA A 44 10.75 10.10 -0.20
C ALA A 44 9.82 9.89 -1.39
N GLY A 45 10.28 9.20 -2.45
CA GLY A 45 9.45 8.82 -3.58
C GLY A 45 8.32 7.86 -3.19
N VAL A 46 8.60 6.90 -2.30
CA VAL A 46 7.54 6.04 -1.73
C VAL A 46 6.51 6.88 -0.97
N ALA A 47 6.95 7.82 -0.13
CA ALA A 47 6.05 8.69 0.63
C ALA A 47 5.16 9.55 -0.28
N GLN A 48 5.73 10.09 -1.37
CA GLN A 48 5.00 10.84 -2.38
C GLN A 48 3.94 9.97 -3.07
N VAL A 49 4.29 8.76 -3.48
CA VAL A 49 3.34 7.82 -4.12
C VAL A 49 2.19 7.47 -3.16
N LEU A 50 2.47 7.31 -1.86
CA LEU A 50 1.43 7.08 -0.87
C LEU A 50 0.54 8.31 -0.66
N ALA A 51 1.10 9.52 -0.72
CA ALA A 51 0.32 10.75 -0.68
C ALA A 51 -0.58 10.89 -1.92
N GLU A 52 -0.09 10.53 -3.11
CA GLU A 52 -0.89 10.46 -4.34
C GLU A 52 -2.03 9.44 -4.21
N ALA A 53 -1.77 8.29 -3.59
CA ALA A 53 -2.79 7.28 -3.28
C ALA A 53 -3.85 7.81 -2.31
N ALA A 54 -3.43 8.50 -1.25
CA ALA A 54 -4.29 9.09 -0.23
C ALA A 54 -5.25 10.15 -0.82
N ALA A 55 -4.74 10.95 -1.76
CA ALA A 55 -5.53 11.96 -2.46
C ALA A 55 -6.67 11.36 -3.30
N ILE A 56 -6.55 10.10 -3.72
CA ILE A 56 -7.63 9.36 -4.40
C ILE A 56 -8.62 8.82 -3.38
N SER A 57 -8.15 8.06 -2.39
CA SER A 57 -8.90 7.70 -1.18
C SER A 57 -7.99 7.02 -0.15
N PRO A 58 -8.37 7.04 1.15
CA PRO A 58 -7.65 6.30 2.19
C PRO A 58 -7.55 4.79 1.88
N GLY A 59 -8.60 4.20 1.28
CA GLY A 59 -8.60 2.78 0.92
C GLY A 59 -7.59 2.44 -0.19
N VAL A 60 -7.27 3.39 -1.08
CA VAL A 60 -6.22 3.21 -2.10
C VAL A 60 -4.84 3.29 -1.47
N GLU A 61 -4.60 4.25 -0.56
CA GLU A 61 -3.35 4.34 0.21
C GLU A 61 -3.07 3.04 1.00
N ASP A 62 -4.07 2.56 1.73
CA ASP A 62 -3.97 1.31 2.51
C ASP A 62 -3.66 0.11 1.62
N HIS A 63 -4.32 0.00 0.46
CA HIS A 63 -4.05 -1.08 -0.49
C HIS A 63 -2.63 -1.02 -1.02
N VAL A 64 -2.17 0.16 -1.48
CA VAL A 64 -0.83 0.34 -2.04
C VAL A 64 0.24 0.00 -1.00
N ALA A 65 0.11 0.50 0.22
CA ALA A 65 1.05 0.21 1.31
C ALA A 65 1.10 -1.28 1.65
N TRP A 66 -0.05 -1.95 1.71
CA TRP A 66 -0.11 -3.39 1.95
C TRP A 66 0.46 -4.20 0.79
N ALA A 67 0.04 -3.92 -0.45
CA ALA A 67 0.39 -4.70 -1.63
C ALA A 67 1.90 -4.61 -1.92
N ALA A 68 2.48 -3.41 -1.82
CA ALA A 68 3.93 -3.22 -2.00
C ALA A 68 4.73 -4.00 -0.93
N ALA A 69 4.29 -3.94 0.34
CA ALA A 69 4.94 -4.70 1.41
C ALA A 69 4.81 -6.22 1.22
N TYR A 70 3.63 -6.70 0.83
CA TYR A 70 3.36 -8.12 0.60
C TYR A 70 4.21 -8.67 -0.56
N LEU A 71 4.22 -7.97 -1.71
CA LEU A 71 5.01 -8.37 -2.87
C LEU A 71 6.51 -8.34 -2.54
N THR A 72 7.00 -7.32 -1.83
CA THR A 72 8.42 -7.25 -1.47
C THR A 72 8.82 -8.32 -0.46
N ALA A 73 7.93 -8.72 0.46
CA ALA A 73 8.17 -9.85 1.35
C ALA A 73 8.39 -11.16 0.57
N SER A 74 7.63 -11.38 -0.52
CA SER A 74 7.86 -12.50 -1.44
C SER A 74 9.17 -12.35 -2.23
N LEU A 75 9.56 -11.12 -2.57
CA LEU A 75 10.81 -10.83 -3.30
C LEU A 75 12.06 -10.87 -2.40
N ARG A 76 11.93 -10.76 -1.07
CA ARG A 76 13.07 -10.74 -0.13
C ARG A 76 13.94 -11.99 -0.24
N LEU A 77 13.36 -13.12 -0.64
CA LEU A 77 14.10 -14.39 -0.77
C LEU A 77 14.80 -14.55 -2.13
N THR A 78 14.58 -13.64 -3.09
CA THR A 78 15.07 -13.79 -4.46
C THR A 78 15.71 -12.52 -5.03
N VAL A 79 15.01 -11.38 -4.96
CA VAL A 79 15.40 -10.13 -5.65
C VAL A 79 15.77 -9.00 -4.68
N ASP A 80 15.38 -9.08 -3.40
CA ASP A 80 15.81 -8.17 -2.32
C ASP A 80 16.48 -8.94 -1.16
N PRO A 81 17.59 -9.68 -1.41
CA PRO A 81 18.22 -10.52 -0.38
C PRO A 81 18.75 -9.71 0.81
N THR A 82 19.12 -8.45 0.57
CA THR A 82 19.58 -7.52 1.61
C THR A 82 18.44 -6.85 2.39
N GLY A 83 17.19 -6.94 1.93
CA GLY A 83 16.04 -6.28 2.55
C GLY A 83 16.02 -4.75 2.38
N GLN A 84 16.78 -4.19 1.43
CA GLN A 84 16.91 -2.74 1.25
C GLN A 84 15.63 -2.15 0.64
N VAL A 85 15.02 -2.82 -0.33
CA VAL A 85 13.74 -2.39 -0.90
C VAL A 85 12.66 -2.38 0.19
N SER A 86 12.63 -3.44 1.01
CA SER A 86 11.74 -3.54 2.17
C SER A 86 11.95 -2.39 3.17
N ARG A 87 13.21 -2.03 3.43
CA ARG A 87 13.56 -0.90 4.30
C ARG A 87 13.09 0.43 3.72
N HIS A 88 13.34 0.70 2.44
CA HIS A 88 12.90 1.96 1.82
C HIS A 88 11.38 2.10 1.78
N LEU A 89 10.63 1.01 1.54
CA LEU A 89 9.17 1.01 1.68
C LEU A 89 8.72 1.36 3.09
N THR A 90 9.37 0.75 4.10
CA THR A 90 9.06 1.00 5.52
C THR A 90 9.34 2.46 5.89
N THR A 91 10.52 2.97 5.53
CA THR A 91 10.90 4.36 5.78
C THR A 91 9.99 5.33 5.03
N GLY A 92 9.63 5.07 3.78
CA GLY A 92 8.72 5.92 3.01
C GLY A 92 7.32 5.97 3.62
N ARG A 93 6.81 4.84 4.12
CA ARG A 93 5.54 4.80 4.86
C ARG A 93 5.60 5.62 6.16
N GLN A 94 6.71 5.54 6.89
CA GLN A 94 6.92 6.35 8.10
C GLN A 94 6.96 7.85 7.78
N LEU A 95 7.68 8.24 6.72
CA LEU A 95 7.72 9.62 6.25
C LEU A 95 6.33 10.12 5.87
N ARG A 96 5.55 9.30 5.14
CA ARG A 96 4.16 9.62 4.79
C ARG A 96 3.27 9.82 6.03
N ALA A 97 3.44 9.00 7.06
CA ALA A 97 2.68 9.14 8.30
C ALA A 97 3.04 10.42 9.07
N GLN A 98 4.29 10.87 9.00
CA GLN A 98 4.74 12.13 9.61
C GLN A 98 4.21 13.37 8.88
N THR A 99 3.93 13.26 7.57
CA THR A 99 3.40 14.35 6.75
C THR A 99 1.88 14.27 6.56
N ALA A 100 1.22 13.24 7.08
CA ALA A 100 -0.23 13.18 7.11
C ALA A 100 -0.76 14.26 8.05
N PRO A 101 -1.79 15.03 7.65
CA PRO A 101 -2.44 15.94 8.58
C PRO A 101 -2.90 15.12 9.78
N ALA A 102 -2.50 15.52 10.99
CA ALA A 102 -3.10 14.99 12.19
C ALA A 102 -4.61 15.19 12.04
N GLN A 103 -5.39 14.11 12.18
CA GLN A 103 -6.82 14.27 12.46
C GLN A 103 -6.88 14.91 13.85
N GLU A 104 -6.72 16.23 13.92
CA GLU A 104 -6.97 17.02 15.12
C GLU A 104 -8.42 16.79 15.53
N GLY A 105 -8.59 16.50 16.82
CA GLY A 105 -9.82 15.99 17.40
C GLY A 105 -11.02 16.89 17.09
N LEU A 106 -11.95 16.37 16.32
CA LEU A 106 -13.26 16.96 16.07
C LEU A 106 -14.31 16.18 16.86
N PHE A 107 -14.13 16.16 18.18
CA PHE A 107 -15.17 15.87 19.16
C PHE A 107 -14.90 16.71 20.41
N THR A 108 -15.45 17.92 20.43
CA THR A 108 -15.85 18.64 21.66
C THR A 108 -17.34 18.87 21.58
#